data_AF-A0A8W8IRH4-F1
#
_entry.id   AF-A0A8W8IRH4-F1
#
_cell.length_a   1.000
_cell.length_b   1.000
_cell.length_c   1.000
_cell.angle_alpha   90.00
_cell.angle_beta   90.00
_cell.angle_gamma   90.00
#
_symmetry.space_group_name_H-M   'P 1'
#
loop_
_entity.id
_entity.type
_entity.pdbx_description
1 polymer ?
#
loop_
_entity_poly.entity_id
_entity_poly.type
_entity_poly.pdbx_seq_one_letter_code
_entity_poly.pdbx_strand_id
1 'polypeptide(L)'
;MEVEEVLITFSESKDAMTCVQQQHMIEKNPLNVQKYDPNDPSQWEMDKVLVTGLNHVTTKDTLMNFLEPAAGVDLIELVRGVQRDAAIVVFAEKPGTGKYSGSSMA
;
A
#
# COMPACT_ATOMS: atom_id res chain seq x y z
N MET A 1 5.39 3.51 -15.56
CA MET A 1 6.25 4.46 -14.84
C MET A 1 5.92 4.28 -13.38
N GLU A 2 6.88 3.84 -12.58
CA GLU A 2 6.74 3.87 -11.12
C GLU A 2 6.67 5.34 -10.71
N VAL A 3 5.61 5.71 -9.99
CA VAL A 3 5.46 7.04 -9.41
C VAL A 3 6.09 6.95 -8.03
N GLU A 4 7.30 7.49 -7.86
CA GLU A 4 7.94 7.56 -6.55
C GLU A 4 7.26 8.66 -5.72
N GLU A 5 6.54 8.27 -4.68
CA GLU A 5 6.01 9.20 -3.69
C GLU A 5 7.06 9.48 -2.61
N VAL A 6 7.26 10.77 -2.29
CA VAL A 6 8.24 11.21 -1.30
C VAL A 6 7.52 11.94 -0.17
N LEU A 7 7.72 11.47 1.06
CA LEU A 7 7.21 12.13 2.26
C LEU A 7 8.21 13.19 2.75
N ILE A 8 7.77 14.44 2.83
CA ILE A 8 8.57 15.57 3.34
C ILE A 8 7.96 16.05 4.66
N THR A 9 8.78 16.13 5.71
CA THR A 9 8.37 16.67 7.01
C THR A 9 8.95 18.07 7.20
N PHE A 10 8.13 19.01 7.65
CA PHE A 10 8.54 20.37 7.97
C PHE A 10 8.58 20.56 9.48
N SER A 11 9.54 21.33 9.96
CA SER A 11 9.64 21.69 11.39
C SER A 11 8.50 22.62 11.82
N GLU A 12 7.97 23.44 10.91
CA GLU A 12 6.88 24.38 11.16
C GLU A 12 5.66 24.09 10.27
N SER A 13 4.47 24.16 10.86
CA SER A 13 3.21 23.90 10.13
C SER A 13 2.93 24.94 9.04
N LYS A 14 3.39 26.18 9.23
CA LYS A 14 3.24 27.28 8.28
C LYS A 14 3.99 27.01 6.97
N ASP A 15 5.18 26.41 7.06
CA ASP A 15 6.01 26.11 5.90
C ASP A 15 5.39 24.98 5.08
N ALA A 16 4.90 23.93 5.74
CA ALA A 16 4.15 22.86 5.08
C ALA A 16 2.91 23.39 4.35
N MET A 17 2.14 24.27 5.00
CA MET A 17 0.92 24.84 4.42
C MET A 17 1.22 25.74 3.22
N THR A 18 2.30 26.52 3.29
CA THR A 18 2.77 27.34 2.16
C THR A 18 3.20 26.47 0.99
N CYS A 19 3.90 25.37 1.28
CA CYS A 19 4.33 24.39 0.27
C CYS A 19 3.12 23.77 -0.45
N VAL A 20 2.08 23.33 0.28
CA VAL A 20 0.88 22.72 -0.32
C VAL A 20 0.07 23.71 -1.18
N GLN A 21 0.08 25.00 -0.83
CA GLN A 21 -0.71 26.02 -1.55
C GLN A 21 -0.04 26.53 -2.84
N GLN A 22 1.26 26.29 -3.00
CA GLN A 22 2.03 26.77 -4.14
C GLN A 22 2.15 25.71 -5.23
N GLN A 23 2.14 26.14 -6.48
CA GLN A 23 2.45 25.26 -7.61
C GLN A 23 3.97 25.11 -7.74
N HIS A 24 4.45 23.88 -7.80
CA HIS A 24 5.87 23.56 -7.93
C HIS A 24 6.16 22.93 -9.29
N MET A 25 7.36 23.19 -9.81
CA MET A 25 7.84 22.61 -11.06
C MET A 25 9.29 22.15 -10.92
N ILE A 26 9.56 20.92 -11.35
CA ILE A 26 10.92 20.38 -11.51
C ILE A 26 11.07 19.97 -12.98
N GLU A 27 12.09 20.48 -13.66
CA GLU A 27 12.36 20.14 -15.08
C GLU A 27 11.15 20.34 -16.02
N LYS A 28 10.34 21.37 -15.76
CA LYS A 28 9.07 21.67 -16.45
C LYS A 28 7.93 20.69 -16.20
N ASN A 29 8.11 19.72 -15.31
CA ASN A 29 7.04 18.85 -14.84
C ASN A 29 6.40 19.46 -13.59
N PRO A 30 5.07 19.68 -13.58
CA PRO A 30 4.36 20.14 -12.39
C PRO A 30 4.37 19.03 -11.33
N LEU A 31 4.70 19.39 -10.09
CA LEU A 31 4.60 18.46 -8.97
C LEU A 31 3.19 18.47 -8.40
N ASN A 32 2.72 17.31 -7.97
CA ASN A 32 1.54 17.19 -7.13
C ASN A 32 1.98 17.17 -5.66
N VAL A 33 1.63 18.22 -4.90
CA VAL A 33 1.95 18.32 -3.48
C VAL A 33 0.65 18.34 -2.69
N GLN A 34 0.50 17.39 -1.78
CA GLN A 34 -0.68 17.26 -0.94
C GLN A 34 -0.28 17.04 0.52
N LYS A 35 -1.17 17.45 1.43
CA LYS A 35 -0.98 17.18 2.86
C LYS A 35 -1.15 15.67 3.09
N TYR A 36 -0.13 15.05 3.70
CA TYR A 36 -0.26 13.69 4.20
C TYR A 36 -1.10 13.66 5.49
N ASP A 37 -2.13 12.83 5.54
CA ASP A 37 -2.93 12.54 6.72
C ASP A 37 -2.93 11.01 6.96
N PRO A 38 -2.24 10.51 8.00
CA PRO A 38 -2.19 9.08 8.29
C PRO A 38 -3.56 8.50 8.67
N ASN A 39 -4.57 9.32 8.95
CA ASN A 39 -5.93 8.87 9.24
C ASN A 39 -6.86 9.00 8.04
N ASP A 40 -6.40 9.56 6.91
CA ASP A 40 -7.17 9.62 5.68
C ASP A 40 -6.99 8.31 4.91
N PRO A 41 -8.02 7.44 4.85
CA PRO A 41 -7.90 6.15 4.20
C PRO A 41 -7.63 6.27 2.70
N SER A 42 -8.00 7.39 2.06
CA SER A 42 -7.76 7.62 0.64
C SER A 42 -6.29 7.80 0.28
N GLN A 43 -5.45 8.10 1.28
CA GLN A 43 -4.00 8.22 1.15
C GLN A 43 -3.25 6.97 1.61
N TRP A 44 -3.97 5.97 2.12
CA TRP A 44 -3.39 4.66 2.35
C TRP A 44 -3.18 4.03 0.98
N GLU A 45 -2.04 3.34 0.82
CA GLU A 45 -1.79 2.50 -0.35
C GLU A 45 -2.85 1.39 -0.33
N MET A 46 -4.01 1.68 -0.91
CA MET A 46 -5.24 0.89 -0.77
C MET A 46 -5.10 -0.48 -1.42
N ASP A 47 -4.07 -0.68 -2.23
CA ASP A 47 -3.62 -1.90 -2.88
C ASP A 47 -2.62 -2.70 -2.05
N LYS A 48 -2.17 -2.20 -0.89
CA LYS A 48 -1.19 -2.88 -0.03
C LYS A 48 -1.80 -3.43 1.25
N VAL A 49 -1.38 -4.65 1.60
CA VAL A 49 -1.83 -5.35 2.80
C VAL A 49 -0.65 -5.93 3.56
N LEU A 50 -0.61 -5.68 4.87
CA LEU A 50 0.31 -6.34 5.78
C LEU A 50 -0.23 -7.74 6.13
N VAL A 51 0.52 -8.77 5.78
CA VAL A 51 0.24 -10.16 6.16
C VAL A 51 1.20 -10.56 7.28
N THR A 52 0.67 -11.07 8.39
CA THR A 52 1.44 -11.48 9.57
C THR A 52 1.19 -12.95 9.93
N GLY A 53 2.05 -13.54 10.74
CA GLY A 53 1.95 -14.96 11.13
C GLY A 53 2.34 -15.93 10.01
N LEU A 54 3.13 -15.47 9.03
CA LEU A 54 3.58 -16.31 7.92
C LEU A 54 4.53 -17.42 8.42
N ASN A 55 4.33 -18.62 7.89
CA ASN A 55 5.30 -19.69 8.06
C ASN A 55 6.54 -19.37 7.20
N HIS A 56 7.74 -19.69 7.70
CA HIS A 56 9.00 -19.50 6.98
C HIS A 56 9.07 -20.23 5.63
N VAL A 57 8.24 -21.26 5.41
CA VAL A 57 8.12 -21.98 4.13
C VAL A 57 7.04 -21.44 3.21
N THR A 58 6.20 -20.49 3.66
CA THR A 58 5.15 -19.91 2.83
C THR A 58 5.80 -19.22 1.63
N THR A 59 5.44 -19.59 0.41
CA THR A 59 5.98 -19.01 -0.83
C THR A 59 5.10 -17.88 -1.37
N LYS A 60 5.60 -17.13 -2.36
CA LYS A 60 4.79 -16.14 -3.09
C LYS A 60 3.57 -16.79 -3.73
N ASP A 61 3.77 -17.92 -4.42
CA ASP A 61 2.69 -18.67 -5.08
C ASP A 61 1.61 -19.13 -4.10
N THR A 62 2.02 -19.53 -2.88
CA THR A 62 1.07 -19.92 -1.82
C THR A 62 0.18 -18.73 -1.43
N LEU A 63 0.76 -17.54 -1.32
CA LEU A 63 0.02 -16.32 -0.99
C LEU A 63 -0.85 -15.84 -2.14
N MET A 64 -0.37 -15.90 -3.38
CA MET A 64 -1.15 -15.62 -4.60
C MET A 64 -2.41 -16.49 -4.62
N ASN A 65 -2.24 -17.82 -4.57
CA ASN A 65 -3.35 -18.77 -4.63
C ASN A 65 -4.37 -18.61 -3.49
N PHE A 66 -3.94 -18.10 -2.32
CA PHE A 66 -4.83 -17.91 -1.16
C PHE A 66 -5.53 -16.55 -1.16
N LEU A 67 -4.80 -15.48 -1.52
CA LEU A 67 -5.27 -14.10 -1.36
C LEU A 67 -5.99 -13.58 -2.60
N GLU A 68 -5.55 -13.91 -3.82
CA GLU A 68 -6.16 -13.40 -5.05
C GLU A 68 -7.65 -13.77 -5.17
N PRO A 69 -8.08 -15.02 -4.87
CA PRO A 69 -9.51 -15.36 -4.91
C PRO A 69 -10.35 -14.59 -3.90
N ALA A 70 -9.78 -14.25 -2.74
CA ALA A 70 -10.45 -13.48 -1.69
C ALA A 70 -10.56 -12.00 -2.06
N ALA A 71 -9.48 -11.47 -2.61
CA ALA A 71 -9.31 -10.09 -3.00
C ALA A 71 -10.09 -9.74 -4.27
N GLY A 72 -10.27 -10.72 -5.17
CA GLY A 72 -10.83 -10.51 -6.51
C GLY A 72 -9.89 -9.72 -7.44
N VAL A 73 -8.61 -9.60 -7.07
CA VAL A 73 -7.56 -8.85 -7.78
C VAL A 73 -6.23 -9.60 -7.66
N ASP A 74 -5.39 -9.45 -8.67
CA ASP A 74 -4.10 -10.14 -8.78
C ASP A 74 -3.05 -9.56 -7.82
N LEU A 75 -2.16 -10.41 -7.32
CA LEU A 75 -1.02 -10.04 -6.49
C LEU A 75 0.18 -9.76 -7.40
N ILE A 76 0.64 -8.51 -7.41
CA ILE A 76 1.78 -8.10 -8.26
C ILE A 76 3.12 -8.23 -7.52
N GLU A 77 3.15 -7.91 -6.22
CA GLU A 77 4.38 -7.86 -5.44
C GLU A 77 4.24 -8.46 -4.04
N LEU A 78 5.33 -9.05 -3.56
CA LEU A 78 5.49 -9.53 -2.19
C LEU A 78 6.81 -9.03 -1.64
N VAL A 79 6.76 -8.12 -0.68
CA VAL A 79 7.93 -7.53 -0.01
C VAL A 79 8.07 -8.17 1.37
N ARG A 80 9.18 -8.87 1.61
CA ARG A 80 9.50 -9.42 2.93
C ARG A 80 10.38 -8.46 3.70
N GLY A 81 9.98 -8.15 4.93
CA GLY A 81 10.79 -7.36 5.85
C GLY A 81 11.84 -8.20 6.58
N VAL A 82 12.51 -7.57 7.54
CA VAL A 82 13.45 -8.25 8.47
C VAL A 82 12.73 -9.29 9.33
N GLN A 83 11.44 -9.06 9.62
CA GLN A 83 10.57 -10.02 10.31
C GLN A 83 10.18 -11.16 9.37
N ARG A 84 10.51 -12.39 9.74
CA ARG A 84 10.31 -13.58 8.88
C ARG A 84 8.84 -14.01 8.76
N ASP A 85 8.02 -13.60 9.71
CA ASP A 85 6.60 -13.91 9.82
C ASP A 85 5.70 -12.80 9.25
N ALA A 86 6.28 -11.76 8.65
CA ALA A 86 5.54 -10.64 8.08
C ALA A 86 5.97 -10.33 6.65
N ALA A 87 5.00 -9.95 5.81
CA ALA A 87 5.24 -9.45 4.47
C ALA A 87 4.20 -8.40 4.09
N ILE A 88 4.60 -7.45 3.24
CA ILE A 88 3.69 -6.56 2.54
C ILE A 88 3.35 -7.19 1.20
N VAL A 89 2.06 -7.32 0.95
CA VAL A 89 1.50 -7.79 -0.32
C VAL A 89 0.96 -6.58 -1.06
N VAL A 90 1.28 -6.47 -2.35
CA VAL A 90 0.78 -5.42 -3.24
C VAL A 90 -0.11 -6.07 -4.30
N PHE A 91 -1.35 -5.61 -4.39
CA PHE A 91 -2.31 -6.02 -5.40
C PHE A 91 -2.28 -5.08 -6.61
N ALA A 92 -2.77 -5.53 -7.76
CA ALA A 92 -2.88 -4.69 -8.95
C ALA A 92 -3.85 -3.51 -8.75
N GLU A 93 -4.85 -3.71 -7.89
CA GLU A 93 -5.87 -2.72 -7.53
C GLU A 93 -6.28 -2.92 -6.07
N LYS A 94 -7.08 -2.00 -5.53
CA LYS A 94 -7.64 -2.13 -4.18
C LYS A 94 -8.41 -3.46 -4.06
N PRO A 95 -7.99 -4.39 -3.18
CA PRO A 95 -8.67 -5.65 -3.00
C PRO A 95 -10.07 -5.43 -2.43
N GLY A 96 -11.04 -6.17 -2.95
CA GLY A 96 -12.39 -6.20 -2.39
C GLY A 96 -12.33 -6.80 -0.99
N THR A 97 -13.07 -6.22 -0.03
CA THR A 97 -13.29 -6.87 1.26
C THR A 97 -14.32 -8.00 1.10
N GLY A 98 -13.98 -9.01 0.29
CA GLY A 98 -14.77 -10.21 0.13
C GLY A 98 -14.81 -10.94 1.47
N LYS A 99 -15.97 -10.94 2.13
CA LYS A 99 -16.21 -11.85 3.24
C LYS A 99 -16.03 -13.26 2.71
N TYR A 100 -14.90 -13.88 3.00
CA TYR A 100 -14.74 -15.32 2.84
C TYR A 100 -15.76 -15.98 3.77
N SER A 101 -16.95 -16.31 3.23
CA SER A 101 -17.83 -17.29 3.83
C SER A 101 -17.19 -18.64 3.56
N GLY A 102 -16.16 -18.97 4.34
CA GLY A 102 -15.66 -20.32 4.39
C GLY A 102 -16.82 -21.21 4.82
N SER A 103 -17.41 -21.94 3.87
CA SER A 103 -18.21 -23.11 4.19
C SER A 103 -17.30 -24.05 4.94
N SER A 104 -17.41 -24.04 6.26
CA SER A 104 -16.98 -25.14 7.11
C SER A 104 -17.71 -26.38 6.60
N MET A 105 -16.98 -27.25 5.90
CA MET A 105 -17.38 -28.66 5.84
C MET A 105 -16.46 -29.40 6.79
N ALA A 106 -17.13 -29.91 7.82
CA ALA A 106 -16.67 -30.88 8.79
C ALA A 106 -16.19 -32.19 8.14
#